data_AF-A0A1G3QW24-F1
#
_entry.id   AF-A0A1G3QW24-F1
#
_cell.length_a   1.000
_cell.length_b   1.000
_cell.length_c   1.000
_cell.angle_alpha   90.00
_cell.angle_beta   90.00
_cell.angle_gamma   90.00
#
_symmetry.space_group_name_H-M   'P 1'
#
loop_
_entity.id
_entity.type
_entity.pdbx_description
1 polymer ?
#
loop_
_entity_poly.entity_id
_entity_poly.type
_entity_poly.pdbx_seq_one_letter_code
_entity_poly.pdbx_strand_id
1 'polypeptide(L)'
;MTLSFVVALSGAVMPGPLFTYTIAKTVQAGRQGFLVGLWVSLGHAALEALLIVGLLAGLSELLHNRVVIWIVGGLGSLLLLYMGVGLLRDAIRRRVPQLAADAAAIPTGLQRLPPVVGGVLVSMSNPYWWIWWATVGSAFMVQYRIGWGAWPLLAAFFLGHEAGDLAWYLTVSSLLH
;
A
#
# COMPACT_ATOMS: atom_id res chain seq x y z
N MET A 1 4.77 -15.92 -11.29
CA MET A 1 4.11 -14.80 -11.98
C MET A 1 2.59 -14.84 -11.83
N THR A 2 1.84 -15.73 -12.51
CA THR A 2 0.36 -15.69 -12.51
C THR A 2 -0.29 -15.78 -11.12
N LEU A 3 0.15 -16.73 -10.29
CA LEU A 3 -0.40 -16.86 -8.93
C LEU A 3 -0.08 -15.64 -8.07
N SER A 4 1.16 -15.13 -8.15
CA SER A 4 1.59 -13.91 -7.46
C SER A 4 0.73 -12.71 -7.85
N PHE A 5 0.46 -12.56 -9.15
CA PHE A 5 -0.39 -11.50 -9.69
C PHE A 5 -1.82 -11.58 -9.14
N VAL A 6 -2.44 -12.77 -9.18
CA VAL A 6 -3.81 -12.95 -8.69
C VAL A 6 -3.91 -12.69 -7.19
N VAL A 7 -2.91 -13.15 -6.42
CA VAL A 7 -2.89 -12.94 -4.97
C VAL A 7 -2.69 -11.45 -4.64
N ALA A 8 -1.74 -10.78 -5.29
CA ALA A 8 -1.52 -9.33 -5.12
C ALA A 8 -2.77 -8.53 -5.49
N LEU A 9 -3.36 -8.81 -6.66
CA LEU A 9 -4.59 -8.16 -7.12
C LEU A 9 -5.73 -8.33 -6.11
N SER A 10 -5.90 -9.51 -5.51
CA SER A 10 -6.93 -9.71 -4.49
C SER A 10 -6.68 -8.89 -3.21
N GLY A 11 -5.42 -8.69 -2.84
CA GLY A 11 -5.02 -7.78 -1.77
C GLY A 11 -5.27 -6.31 -2.12
N ALA A 12 -4.87 -5.88 -3.32
CA ALA A 12 -4.99 -4.50 -3.78
C ALA A 12 -6.44 -4.01 -3.88
N VAL A 13 -7.34 -4.91 -4.30
CA VAL A 13 -8.79 -4.64 -4.42
C VAL A 13 -9.45 -4.40 -3.07
N MET A 14 -8.89 -4.92 -1.98
CA MET A 14 -9.45 -4.71 -0.65
C MET A 14 -9.38 -3.23 -0.24
N PRO A 15 -10.49 -2.60 0.19
CA PRO A 15 -10.49 -1.19 0.55
C PRO A 15 -9.58 -0.97 1.77
N GLY A 16 -8.58 -0.11 1.60
CA GLY A 16 -7.58 0.17 2.63
C GLY A 16 -6.91 1.54 2.46
N PRO A 17 -5.95 1.89 3.34
CA PRO A 17 -5.35 3.22 3.38
C PRO A 17 -4.71 3.66 2.05
N LEU A 18 -3.99 2.74 1.39
CA LEU A 18 -3.33 3.00 0.11
C LEU A 18 -4.34 3.24 -1.02
N PHE A 19 -5.45 2.50 -1.02
CA PHE A 19 -6.55 2.70 -1.96
C PHE A 19 -7.22 4.05 -1.75
N THR A 20 -7.61 4.38 -0.51
CA THR A 20 -8.21 5.69 -0.19
C THR A 20 -7.27 6.84 -0.54
N TYR A 21 -5.97 6.71 -0.25
CA TYR A 21 -4.97 7.70 -0.64
C TYR A 21 -4.86 7.85 -2.16
N THR A 22 -4.86 6.75 -2.91
CA THR A 22 -4.79 6.78 -4.39
C THR A 22 -5.98 7.52 -4.99
N ILE A 23 -7.19 7.24 -4.53
CA ILE A 23 -8.40 7.96 -4.96
C ILE A 23 -8.26 9.45 -4.68
N ALA A 24 -7.97 9.80 -3.42
CA ALA A 24 -7.89 11.17 -2.97
C ALA A 24 -6.81 11.97 -3.73
N LYS A 25 -5.65 11.35 -3.97
CA LYS A 25 -4.52 11.97 -4.68
C LYS A 25 -4.82 12.12 -6.17
N THR A 26 -5.54 11.17 -6.75
CA THR A 26 -5.97 11.21 -8.15
C THR A 26 -6.91 12.39 -8.40
N VAL A 27 -7.95 12.53 -7.56
CA VAL A 27 -8.90 13.65 -7.64
C VAL A 27 -8.17 14.99 -7.45
N GLN A 28 -7.20 15.06 -6.55
CA GLN A 28 -6.40 16.26 -6.32
C GLN A 28 -5.51 16.64 -7.52
N ALA A 29 -4.95 15.66 -8.22
CA ALA A 29 -3.95 15.88 -9.28
C ALA A 29 -4.53 16.47 -10.59
N GLY A 30 -5.85 16.60 -10.71
CA GLY A 30 -6.49 17.20 -11.89
C GLY A 30 -6.06 16.50 -13.17
N ARG A 31 -5.52 17.24 -14.15
CA ARG A 31 -5.11 16.78 -15.50
C ARG A 31 -4.10 15.63 -15.56
N GLN A 32 -3.43 15.30 -14.46
CA GLN A 32 -2.47 14.18 -14.40
C GLN A 32 -2.92 13.07 -13.44
N GLY A 33 -4.21 13.06 -13.06
CA GLY A 33 -4.81 12.09 -12.15
C GLY A 33 -4.57 10.64 -12.55
N PHE A 34 -4.65 10.34 -13.86
CA PHE A 34 -4.46 8.98 -14.38
C PHE A 34 -3.05 8.40 -14.13
N LEU A 35 -2.03 9.24 -13.89
CA LEU A 35 -0.67 8.78 -13.58
C LEU A 35 -0.45 8.54 -12.09
N VAL A 36 -1.37 8.98 -11.23
CA VAL A 36 -1.22 8.85 -9.77
C VAL A 36 -1.14 7.40 -9.36
N GLY A 37 -1.96 6.52 -9.95
CA GLY A 37 -1.92 5.08 -9.67
C GLY A 37 -0.54 4.48 -9.98
N LEU A 38 0.09 4.87 -11.09
CA LEU A 38 1.45 4.44 -11.43
C LEU A 38 2.46 4.92 -10.38
N TRP A 39 2.44 6.21 -10.04
CA TRP A 39 3.42 6.78 -9.10
C TRP A 39 3.26 6.24 -7.68
N VAL A 40 2.03 6.04 -7.22
CA VAL A 40 1.77 5.41 -5.91
C VAL A 40 2.27 3.97 -5.89
N SER A 41 1.98 3.20 -6.95
CA SER A 41 2.43 1.81 -7.07
C SER A 41 3.97 1.71 -7.11
N LEU A 42 4.66 2.64 -7.77
CA LEU A 42 6.14 2.66 -7.75
C LEU A 42 6.72 2.89 -6.35
N GLY A 43 6.07 3.72 -5.54
CA GLY A 43 6.46 3.90 -4.13
C GLY A 43 6.22 2.64 -3.31
N HIS A 44 5.07 2.00 -3.52
CA HIS A 44 4.73 0.72 -2.91
C HIS A 44 5.75 -0.36 -3.26
N ALA A 45 6.05 -0.51 -4.55
CA ALA A 45 6.99 -1.49 -5.08
C ALA A 45 8.40 -1.33 -4.51
N ALA A 46 8.85 -0.08 -4.35
CA ALA A 46 10.16 0.19 -3.77
C ALA A 46 10.23 -0.25 -2.30
N LEU A 47 9.16 -0.03 -1.54
CA LEU A 47 9.06 -0.49 -0.16
C LEU A 47 9.03 -2.02 -0.08
N GLU A 48 8.25 -2.68 -0.94
CA GLU A 48 8.17 -4.14 -1.00
C GLU A 48 9.49 -4.77 -1.42
N ALA A 49 10.18 -4.21 -2.41
CA ALA A 49 11.51 -4.67 -2.80
C ALA A 49 12.48 -4.62 -1.62
N LEU A 50 12.48 -3.53 -0.85
CA LEU A 50 13.31 -3.40 0.34
C LEU A 50 12.95 -4.44 1.41
N LEU A 51 11.64 -4.67 1.62
CA LEU A 51 11.16 -5.68 2.56
C LEU A 51 11.58 -7.09 2.14
N ILE A 52 11.43 -7.45 0.87
CA ILE A 52 11.82 -8.76 0.33
C ILE A 52 13.31 -8.99 0.52
N VAL A 53 14.16 -7.99 0.23
CA VAL A 53 15.60 -8.08 0.50
C VAL A 53 15.86 -8.33 1.99
N GLY A 54 15.15 -7.63 2.88
CA GLY A 54 15.20 -7.87 4.32
C GLY A 54 14.79 -9.30 4.69
N LEU A 55 13.67 -9.79 4.16
CA LEU A 55 13.17 -11.16 4.39
C LEU A 55 14.21 -12.20 3.98
N LEU A 56 14.82 -12.03 2.81
CA LEU A 56 15.89 -12.91 2.32
C LEU A 56 17.19 -12.81 3.13
N ALA A 57 17.40 -11.71 3.86
CA ALA A 57 18.51 -11.54 4.79
C ALA A 57 18.20 -12.05 6.21
N GLY A 58 17.02 -12.63 6.46
CA GLY A 58 16.62 -13.20 7.76
C GLY A 58 15.65 -12.33 8.57
N LEU A 59 15.11 -11.25 8.01
CA LEU A 59 14.07 -10.43 8.67
C LEU A 59 12.78 -11.22 8.93
N SER A 60 12.59 -12.38 8.27
CA SER A 60 11.48 -13.29 8.53
C SER A 60 11.37 -13.66 10.01
N GLU A 61 12.48 -13.91 10.70
CA GLU A 61 12.50 -14.25 12.13
C GLU A 61 11.98 -13.09 13.00
N LEU A 62 12.28 -11.86 12.59
CA LEU A 62 11.80 -10.66 13.29
C LEU A 62 10.30 -10.44 13.08
N LEU A 63 9.78 -10.72 11.88
CA LEU A 63 8.35 -10.60 11.58
C LEU A 63 7.49 -11.69 12.24
N HIS A 64 8.07 -12.82 12.64
CA HIS A 64 7.38 -13.83 13.46
C HIS A 64 7.43 -13.53 14.96
N ASN A 65 8.18 -12.51 15.39
CA ASN A 65 8.22 -12.09 16.78
C ASN A 65 6.92 -11.37 17.17
N ARG A 66 6.17 -11.96 18.10
CA ARG A 66 4.90 -11.42 18.61
C ARG A 66 5.03 -9.96 19.07
N VAL A 67 6.13 -9.56 19.71
CA VAL A 67 6.33 -8.19 20.18
C VAL A 67 6.43 -7.21 19.01
N VAL A 68 7.14 -7.58 17.95
CA VAL A 68 7.33 -6.74 16.76
C VAL A 68 6.00 -6.53 16.04
N ILE A 69 5.22 -7.61 15.84
CA ILE A 69 3.88 -7.53 15.24
C ILE A 69 2.99 -6.59 16.06
N TRP A 70 3.02 -6.69 17.39
CA TRP A 70 2.23 -5.83 18.28
C TRP A 70 2.63 -4.36 18.20
N ILE A 71 3.94 -4.05 18.15
CA ILE A 71 4.42 -2.67 18.04
C ILE A 71 4.04 -2.06 16.69
N VAL A 72 4.35 -2.76 15.60
CA VAL A 72 4.05 -2.29 14.24
C VAL A 72 2.55 -2.16 14.02
N GLY A 73 1.78 -3.16 14.44
CA GLY A 73 0.32 -3.13 14.41
C GLY A 73 -0.25 -1.97 15.22
N GLY A 74 0.24 -1.76 16.45
CA GLY A 74 -0.20 -0.66 17.31
C GLY A 74 0.10 0.72 16.73
N LEU A 75 1.32 0.96 16.23
CA LEU A 75 1.69 2.23 15.60
C LEU A 75 0.87 2.50 14.33
N GLY A 76 0.70 1.48 13.48
CA GLY A 76 -0.16 1.56 12.29
C GLY A 76 -1.61 1.88 12.65
N SER A 77 -2.18 1.17 13.63
CA SER A 77 -3.55 1.43 14.12
C SER A 77 -3.72 2.85 14.66
N LEU A 78 -2.76 3.37 15.43
CA LEU A 78 -2.79 4.76 15.93
C LEU A 78 -2.79 5.77 14.79
N LEU A 79 -1.95 5.56 13.78
CA LEU A 79 -1.89 6.44 12.61
C LEU A 79 -3.18 6.37 11.78
N LEU A 80 -3.76 5.19 11.60
CA LEU A 80 -5.05 5.02 10.94
C LEU A 80 -6.19 5.67 11.72
N LEU A 81 -6.21 5.55 13.05
CA LEU A 81 -7.18 6.24 13.90
C LEU A 81 -7.03 7.76 13.78
N TYR A 82 -5.80 8.28 13.80
CA TYR A 82 -5.54 9.71 13.60
C TYR A 82 -6.10 10.19 12.25
N MET A 83 -5.85 9.45 11.17
CA MET A 83 -6.39 9.76 9.84
C MET A 83 -7.92 9.67 9.80
N GLY A 84 -8.50 8.60 10.36
CA GLY A 84 -9.94 8.37 10.38
C GLY A 84 -10.71 9.41 11.20
N VAL A 85 -10.18 9.82 12.36
CA VAL A 85 -10.75 10.89 13.19
C VAL A 85 -10.68 12.24 12.47
N GLY A 86 -9.60 12.51 11.73
CA GLY A 86 -9.51 13.70 10.87
C GLY A 86 -10.65 13.77 9.86
N LEU A 87 -10.85 12.69 9.10
CA LEU A 87 -11.95 12.57 8.13
C LEU A 87 -13.33 12.72 8.79
N LEU A 88 -13.57 12.07 9.93
CA LEU A 88 -14.85 12.15 10.65
C LEU A 88 -15.12 13.56 11.19
N ARG A 89 -14.10 14.22 11.75
CA ARG A 89 -14.19 15.58 12.29
C ARG A 89 -14.51 16.58 11.18
N ASP A 90 -13.86 16.47 10.04
CA ASP A 90 -14.09 17.34 8.90
C ASP A 90 -15.48 17.08 8.29
N ALA A 91 -15.92 15.82 8.31
CA ALA A 91 -17.26 15.43 7.89
C ALA A 91 -18.38 16.02 8.77
N ILE A 92 -18.21 15.99 10.10
CA ILE A 92 -19.22 16.48 11.06
C ILE A 92 -19.28 18.02 11.08
N ARG A 93 -18.18 18.72 10.81
CA ARG A 93 -18.08 20.19 10.95
C ARG A 93 -18.53 20.99 9.71
N ARG A 94 -18.85 20.36 8.57
CA ARG A 94 -19.12 21.07 7.29
C ARG A 94 -20.42 20.64 6.61
N ARG A 95 -21.04 21.54 5.84
CA ARG A 95 -22.25 21.25 5.04
C ARG A 95 -21.89 20.27 3.91
N VAL A 96 -22.84 19.39 3.56
CA VAL A 96 -22.75 18.30 2.57
C VAL A 96 -22.02 18.63 1.25
N PRO A 97 -22.03 19.86 0.70
CA PRO A 97 -21.24 20.21 -0.49
C PRO A 97 -19.71 20.26 -0.25
N GLN A 98 -19.25 20.65 0.94
CA GLN A 98 -17.82 20.67 1.29
C GLN A 98 -17.29 19.29 1.67
N LEU A 99 -18.16 18.42 2.20
CA LEU A 99 -17.86 17.02 2.50
C LEU A 99 -17.34 16.24 1.28
N ALA A 100 -17.84 16.49 0.08
CA ALA A 100 -17.33 15.87 -1.14
C ALA A 100 -15.93 16.38 -1.54
N ALA A 101 -15.60 17.63 -1.19
CA ALA A 101 -14.28 18.22 -1.41
C ALA A 101 -13.26 17.79 -0.33
N ASP A 102 -13.70 17.55 0.91
CA ASP A 102 -12.86 17.20 2.05
C ASP A 102 -12.76 15.68 2.33
N ALA A 103 -13.75 14.86 1.93
CA ALA A 103 -13.63 13.39 2.00
C ALA A 103 -12.55 12.84 1.04
N ALA A 104 -12.17 13.65 0.04
CA ALA A 104 -11.01 13.45 -0.82
C ALA A 104 -9.76 14.22 -0.33
N ALA A 105 -9.82 14.90 0.82
CA ALA A 105 -8.69 15.67 1.33
C ALA A 105 -7.76 14.76 2.14
N ILE A 106 -6.66 14.40 1.48
CA ILE A 106 -5.47 13.87 2.14
C ILE A 106 -5.03 14.86 3.23
N PRO A 107 -4.43 14.45 4.36
CA PRO A 107 -3.83 15.39 5.32
C PRO A 107 -2.88 16.36 4.60
N THR A 108 -2.90 17.66 4.95
CA THR A 108 -2.13 18.72 4.27
C THR A 108 -0.63 18.40 4.11
N GLY A 109 -0.05 17.66 5.06
CA GLY A 109 1.32 17.13 4.94
C GLY A 109 1.48 16.16 3.76
N LEU A 110 0.64 15.13 3.68
CA LEU A 110 0.67 14.13 2.60
C LEU A 110 0.18 14.69 1.25
N GLN A 111 -0.65 15.74 1.24
CA GLN A 111 -1.05 16.44 0.00
C GLN A 111 0.15 17.02 -0.74
N ARG A 112 1.14 17.55 0.00
CA ARG A 112 2.33 18.18 -0.59
C ARG A 112 3.40 17.17 -1.02
N LEU A 113 3.31 15.92 -0.55
CA LEU A 113 4.28 14.90 -0.89
C LEU A 113 4.08 14.40 -2.33
N PRO A 114 5.17 14.05 -3.04
CA PRO A 114 5.07 13.31 -4.29
C PRO A 114 4.27 12.01 -4.10
N PRO A 115 3.45 11.57 -5.07
CA PRO A 115 2.65 10.36 -4.92
C PRO A 115 3.47 9.11 -4.59
N VAL A 116 4.71 9.02 -5.10
CA VAL A 116 5.68 7.95 -4.78
C VAL A 116 5.98 7.90 -3.28
N VAL A 117 6.30 9.04 -2.67
CA VAL A 117 6.59 9.12 -1.22
C VAL A 117 5.34 8.80 -0.40
N GLY A 118 4.18 9.29 -0.84
CA GLY A 118 2.91 8.94 -0.20
C GLY A 118 2.60 7.44 -0.28
N GLY A 119 2.90 6.78 -1.40
CA GLY A 119 2.79 5.33 -1.54
C GLY A 119 3.58 4.60 -0.47
N VAL A 120 4.87 4.91 -0.32
CA VAL A 120 5.73 4.34 0.73
C VAL A 120 5.12 4.55 2.12
N LEU A 121 4.84 5.80 2.49
CA LEU A 121 4.41 6.13 3.85
C LEU A 121 3.06 5.52 4.19
N VAL A 122 2.09 5.59 3.29
CA VAL A 122 0.74 5.05 3.52
C VAL A 122 0.76 3.52 3.59
N SER A 123 1.58 2.86 2.78
CA SER A 123 1.77 1.40 2.85
C SER A 123 2.42 0.97 4.16
N MET A 124 3.50 1.63 4.59
CA MET A 124 4.14 1.34 5.88
C MET A 124 3.19 1.54 7.06
N SER A 125 2.25 2.47 6.93
CA SER A 125 1.27 2.80 7.97
C SER A 125 0.10 1.80 8.02
N ASN A 126 -0.01 0.93 7.01
CA ASN A 126 -1.09 -0.04 6.90
C ASN A 126 -0.73 -1.35 7.63
N PRO A 127 -1.35 -1.67 8.79
CA PRO A 127 -1.05 -2.91 9.52
C PRO A 127 -1.39 -4.16 8.71
N TYR A 128 -2.37 -4.09 7.80
CA TYR A 128 -2.70 -5.21 6.91
C TYR A 128 -1.52 -5.58 6.01
N TRP A 129 -0.76 -4.60 5.51
CA TRP A 129 0.39 -4.85 4.64
C TRP A 129 1.49 -5.64 5.38
N TRP A 130 1.79 -5.25 6.62
CA TRP A 130 2.75 -5.99 7.45
C TRP A 130 2.29 -7.41 7.79
N ILE A 131 1.01 -7.57 8.15
CA ILE A 131 0.44 -8.88 8.45
C ILE A 131 0.48 -9.78 7.20
N TRP A 132 0.13 -9.24 6.03
CA TRP A 132 0.16 -9.98 4.77
C TRP A 132 1.57 -10.48 4.45
N TRP A 133 2.59 -9.63 4.56
CA TRP A 133 3.98 -10.03 4.31
C TRP A 133 4.53 -11.00 5.35
N ALA A 134 4.17 -10.82 6.62
CA ALA A 134 4.55 -11.75 7.69
C ALA A 134 3.93 -13.14 7.51
N THR A 135 2.77 -13.23 6.85
CA THR A 135 2.01 -14.49 6.69
C THR A 135 2.05 -15.03 5.27
N VAL A 136 1.26 -14.46 4.35
CA VAL A 136 1.11 -14.94 2.97
C VAL A 136 2.41 -14.76 2.20
N GLY A 137 3.02 -13.57 2.27
CA GLY A 137 4.25 -13.25 1.54
C GLY A 137 5.41 -14.18 1.93
N SER A 138 5.67 -14.30 3.23
CA SER A 138 6.71 -15.20 3.76
C SER A 138 6.42 -16.67 3.43
N ALA A 139 5.18 -17.14 3.57
CA ALA A 139 4.78 -18.51 3.25
C ALA A 139 4.99 -18.83 1.76
N PHE A 140 4.63 -17.91 0.86
CA PHE A 140 4.90 -18.05 -0.58
C PHE A 140 6.39 -18.18 -0.85
N MET A 141 7.22 -17.33 -0.24
CA MET A 141 8.66 -17.38 -0.44
C MET A 141 9.25 -18.71 0.02
N VAL A 142 8.82 -19.24 1.16
CA VAL A 142 9.26 -20.55 1.68
C VAL A 142 8.75 -21.70 0.81
N GLN A 143 7.45 -21.73 0.52
CA GLN A 143 6.79 -22.82 -0.21
C GLN A 143 7.36 -22.99 -1.62
N TYR A 144 7.60 -21.88 -2.31
CA TYR A 144 8.14 -21.88 -3.68
C TYR A 144 9.67 -21.76 -3.73
N ARG A 145 10.35 -21.81 -2.58
CA ARG A 145 11.82 -21.72 -2.45
C ARG A 145 12.39 -20.48 -3.16
N ILE A 146 11.70 -19.35 -3.03
CA ILE A 146 12.11 -18.07 -3.58
C ILE A 146 13.26 -17.52 -2.73
N GLY A 147 14.39 -17.22 -3.35
CA GLY A 147 15.54 -16.64 -2.68
C GLY A 147 16.68 -16.28 -3.62
N TRP A 148 17.83 -15.88 -3.07
CA TRP A 148 18.99 -15.42 -3.83
C TRP A 148 19.48 -16.43 -4.88
N GLY A 149 19.40 -17.74 -4.58
CA GLY A 149 19.76 -18.81 -5.51
C GLY A 149 18.74 -19.08 -6.62
N ALA A 150 17.56 -18.45 -6.56
CA ALA A 150 16.46 -18.63 -7.49
C ALA A 150 15.99 -17.29 -8.09
N TRP A 151 16.95 -16.49 -8.57
CA TRP A 151 16.70 -15.14 -9.10
C TRP A 151 15.55 -15.05 -10.12
N PRO A 152 15.39 -15.96 -11.11
CA PRO A 152 14.26 -15.91 -12.03
C PRO A 152 12.90 -16.05 -11.33
N LEU A 153 12.81 -16.89 -10.29
CA LEU A 153 11.58 -17.06 -9.51
C LEU A 153 11.31 -15.83 -8.64
N LEU A 154 12.35 -15.24 -8.05
CA LEU A 154 12.25 -14.01 -7.28
C LEU A 154 11.74 -12.85 -8.14
N ALA A 155 12.33 -12.66 -9.33
CA ALA A 155 11.87 -11.64 -10.28
C ALA A 155 10.43 -11.93 -10.74
N ALA A 156 10.08 -13.18 -11.06
CA ALA A 156 8.73 -13.55 -11.49
C ALA A 156 7.67 -13.45 -10.37
N PHE A 157 8.08 -13.57 -9.10
CA PHE A 157 7.23 -13.32 -7.94
C PHE A 157 7.01 -11.82 -7.78
N PHE A 158 8.09 -11.04 -7.62
CA PHE A 158 8.04 -9.60 -7.43
C PHE A 158 7.30 -8.90 -8.58
N LEU A 159 7.72 -9.09 -9.83
CA LEU A 159 7.07 -8.45 -10.98
C LEU A 159 5.61 -8.89 -11.15
N GLY A 160 5.29 -10.14 -10.79
CA GLY A 160 3.91 -10.62 -10.81
C GLY A 160 3.06 -9.91 -9.76
N HIS A 161 3.58 -9.79 -8.55
CA HIS A 161 2.93 -9.11 -7.43
C HIS A 161 2.69 -7.63 -7.74
N GLU A 162 3.74 -6.90 -8.10
CA GLU A 162 3.65 -5.47 -8.45
C GLU A 162 2.74 -5.20 -9.65
N ALA A 163 2.69 -6.12 -10.62
CA ALA A 163 1.78 -6.00 -11.74
C ALA A 163 0.31 -6.07 -11.30
N GLY A 164 -0.01 -6.84 -10.24
CA GLY A 164 -1.35 -6.91 -9.67
C GLY A 164 -1.76 -5.60 -9.02
N ASP A 165 -0.88 -5.04 -8.19
CA ASP A 165 -1.10 -3.76 -7.52
C ASP A 165 -1.20 -2.61 -8.53
N LEU A 166 -0.26 -2.56 -9.48
CA LEU A 166 -0.26 -1.57 -10.56
C LEU A 166 -1.53 -1.66 -11.40
N ALA A 167 -1.96 -2.86 -11.78
CA ALA A 167 -3.17 -3.04 -12.58
C ALA A 167 -4.39 -2.44 -11.88
N TRP A 168 -4.53 -2.66 -10.57
CA TRP A 168 -5.63 -2.11 -9.80
C TRP A 168 -5.52 -0.58 -9.65
N TYR A 169 -4.41 -0.08 -9.12
CA TYR A 169 -4.28 1.36 -8.83
C TYR A 169 -4.25 2.22 -10.08
N LEU A 170 -3.67 1.74 -11.18
CA LEU A 170 -3.72 2.42 -12.46
C LEU A 170 -5.16 2.48 -12.99
N THR A 171 -5.91 1.38 -12.93
CA THR A 171 -7.33 1.33 -13.33
C THR A 171 -8.16 2.33 -12.53
N VAL A 172 -8.05 2.29 -11.20
CA VAL A 172 -8.77 3.21 -10.31
C VAL A 172 -8.45 4.66 -10.63
N SER A 173 -7.15 4.99 -10.77
CA SER A 173 -6.75 6.37 -11.08
C SER A 173 -7.19 6.82 -12.48
N SER A 174 -7.24 5.92 -13.46
CA SER A 174 -7.68 6.22 -14.82
C SER A 174 -9.20 6.42 -14.91
N LEU A 175 -9.98 5.68 -14.11
CA LEU A 175 -11.45 5.81 -14.08
C LEU A 175 -11.93 7.07 -13.36
N LEU A 176 -11.12 7.60 -12.45
CA LEU A 176 -11.42 8.81 -11.66
C LEU A 176 -10.90 10.10 -12.31
N HIS A 177 -10.18 9.98 -13.43
CA HIS A 177 -9.61 11.11 -14.16
C HIS A 177 -10.51 11.53 -15.33
#